data_AF-A8ND40-F1
#
_entry.id   AF-A8ND40-F1
#
_cell.length_a   1.000
_cell.length_b   1.000
_cell.length_c   1.000
_cell.angle_alpha   90.00
_cell.angle_beta   90.00
_cell.angle_gamma   90.00
#
_symmetry.space_group_name_H-M   'P 1'
#
loop_
_entity.id
_entity.type
_entity.pdbx_description
1 polymer ?
#
loop_
_entity_poly.entity_id
_entity_poly.type
_entity_poly.pdbx_seq_one_letter_code
_entity_poly.pdbx_strand_id
1 'polypeptide(L)'
;MPKPSTILEDEALPSSPPPLPHALSPIHNFTPKTISSLKTSPTVRVGDILHWAHQVIFSNLPAISSEQDTPTVPSSGTQPQNFTRRKFVSPDLHLTQEILDATITVTASSSLSDCLGALRRSQATSYNEDRVTVKVVAPLVSVLLAIFMALVDEDKYDWVADATHKCTSLEPQVEFDVVFTRLGFSLMPGLSSQLKNMVTAVEMKTPRSCNDPNNKSVADNGPLTDKKAQEIRDQLGKQGKLLKSLHPDKSFIIHGFSVAPAHLVPLASNGTQYLAIGSDVMNITDHFPVAVEKEMNWLDYIDKLAAFTLAIVHRHDEDIAGVVNSRFPDQKRQIDALYEVAGEALELTPLEILLNLLSTGLYWLQVMLSLPLLLLAQRLRLFRPIRSLEQKDCTPVSLDTSWLSFGLKLPPALSVHESNENMVYVYSRWGIGLVIKIFGNPTTYANELLCYQRLEKLQGAGIPVLYATGSVGTRPCLVLSYEGQRLRQDPTEEDRATLEPVIYYMHQLKIHHHDLHPRNVVRNGDGKLTLIDFGFSGPCTRGDCHDEWRLNDWY
;
A
#
# COMPACT_ATOMS: atom_id res chain seq x y z
N MET A 1 61.52 -1.55 -30.69
CA MET A 1 60.62 -0.74 -29.83
C MET A 1 59.45 -0.27 -30.70
N PRO A 2 58.22 -0.76 -30.47
CA PRO A 2 57.06 -0.32 -31.24
C PRO A 2 56.42 0.93 -30.62
N LYS A 3 55.91 1.82 -31.50
CA LYS A 3 55.22 3.07 -31.17
C LYS A 3 53.89 2.81 -30.43
N PRO A 4 53.49 3.67 -29.48
CA PRO A 4 52.17 3.58 -28.87
C PRO A 4 51.08 4.07 -29.82
N SER A 5 49.96 3.33 -29.85
CA SER A 5 48.77 3.63 -30.63
C SER A 5 48.03 4.84 -30.07
N THR A 6 47.67 5.75 -30.97
CA THR A 6 46.76 6.87 -30.75
C THR A 6 45.39 6.37 -30.28
N ILE A 7 44.96 6.86 -29.12
CA ILE A 7 43.60 6.72 -28.59
C ILE A 7 42.71 7.66 -29.41
N LEU A 8 41.61 7.13 -29.96
CA LEU A 8 40.58 7.89 -30.65
C LEU A 8 39.82 8.75 -29.63
N GLU A 9 39.69 10.03 -29.96
CA GLU A 9 38.95 11.04 -29.21
C GLU A 9 37.46 10.67 -29.12
N ASP A 10 36.89 10.81 -27.91
CA ASP A 10 35.46 10.74 -27.63
C ASP A 10 34.71 11.78 -28.48
N GLU A 11 33.85 11.31 -29.38
CA GLU A 11 32.77 12.13 -29.94
C GLU A 11 31.86 12.55 -28.79
N ALA A 12 31.97 13.82 -28.39
CA ALA A 12 31.06 14.44 -27.43
C ALA A 12 29.61 14.30 -27.94
N LEU A 13 28.80 13.53 -27.21
CA LEU A 13 27.36 13.47 -27.39
C LEU A 13 26.79 14.90 -27.46
N PRO A 14 25.89 15.18 -28.42
CA PRO A 14 25.31 16.52 -28.56
C PRO A 14 24.65 16.92 -27.24
N SER A 15 25.13 18.04 -26.67
CA SER A 15 24.54 18.65 -25.49
C SER A 15 23.04 18.85 -25.73
N SER A 16 22.23 18.30 -24.85
CA SER A 16 20.77 18.46 -24.84
C SER A 16 20.43 19.94 -25.03
N PRO A 17 19.45 20.30 -25.88
CA PRO A 17 19.04 21.69 -26.01
C PRO A 17 18.65 22.23 -24.62
N PRO A 18 18.99 23.50 -24.31
CA PRO A 18 18.65 24.11 -23.04
C PRO A 18 17.13 24.02 -22.83
N PRO A 19 16.66 23.68 -21.61
CA PRO A 19 15.24 23.57 -21.32
C PRO A 19 14.55 24.90 -21.66
N LEU A 20 13.47 24.82 -22.46
CA LEU A 20 12.61 25.96 -22.75
C LEU A 20 12.14 26.56 -21.41
N PRO A 21 12.15 27.90 -21.24
CA PRO A 21 11.60 28.53 -20.06
C PRO A 21 10.18 28.01 -19.86
N HIS A 22 9.89 27.48 -18.67
CA HIS A 22 8.56 26.96 -18.32
C HIS A 22 7.51 27.98 -18.75
N ALA A 23 6.70 27.63 -19.74
CA ALA A 23 5.61 28.48 -20.16
C ALA A 23 4.71 28.67 -18.94
N LEU A 24 4.36 29.91 -18.62
CA LEU A 24 3.39 30.18 -17.54
C LEU A 24 2.11 29.40 -17.85
N SER A 25 1.55 28.73 -16.83
CA SER A 25 0.28 28.01 -16.98
C SER A 25 -0.77 28.93 -17.61
N PRO A 26 -1.59 28.44 -18.57
CA PRO A 26 -2.67 29.20 -19.20
C PRO A 26 -3.60 29.89 -18.20
N ILE A 27 -3.78 29.32 -17.00
CA ILE A 27 -4.68 29.88 -15.97
C ILE A 27 -4.25 31.28 -15.51
N HIS A 28 -2.96 31.63 -15.57
CA HIS A 28 -2.48 32.96 -15.19
C HIS A 28 -2.85 34.05 -16.20
N ASN A 29 -3.08 33.67 -17.45
CA ASN A 29 -3.53 34.57 -18.52
C ASN A 29 -5.06 34.53 -18.71
N PHE A 30 -5.75 33.64 -17.98
CA PHE A 30 -7.19 33.53 -18.03
C PHE A 30 -7.83 34.76 -17.37
N THR A 31 -8.81 35.36 -18.05
CA THR A 31 -9.57 36.50 -17.49
C THR A 31 -10.88 35.98 -16.88
N PRO A 32 -10.97 35.80 -15.55
CA PRO A 32 -12.17 35.24 -14.93
C PRO A 32 -13.35 36.21 -14.98
N LYS A 33 -14.54 35.66 -15.22
CA LYS A 33 -15.82 36.36 -15.06
C LYS A 33 -16.38 36.07 -13.67
N THR A 34 -16.89 37.10 -13.01
CA THR A 34 -17.52 36.95 -11.70
C THR A 34 -18.76 36.06 -11.79
N ILE A 35 -18.76 34.96 -11.03
CA ILE A 35 -19.93 34.09 -10.87
C ILE A 35 -20.86 34.74 -9.83
N SER A 36 -21.85 35.51 -10.29
CA SER A 36 -22.74 36.31 -9.43
C SER A 36 -23.68 35.46 -8.57
N SER A 37 -24.13 34.30 -9.06
CA SER A 37 -24.97 33.36 -8.31
C SER A 37 -24.96 31.96 -8.93
N LEU A 38 -24.65 30.94 -8.13
CA LEU A 38 -24.79 29.54 -8.52
C LEU A 38 -26.27 29.07 -8.55
N LYS A 39 -27.22 29.89 -8.06
CA LYS A 39 -28.63 29.48 -7.95
C LYS A 39 -29.41 29.55 -9.27
N THR A 40 -28.93 30.29 -10.27
CA THR A 40 -29.68 30.58 -11.50
C THR A 40 -29.37 29.63 -12.65
N SER A 41 -28.81 28.46 -12.34
CA SER A 41 -28.28 27.50 -13.32
C SER A 41 -27.38 28.12 -14.40
N PRO A 42 -26.35 28.91 -14.04
CA PRO A 42 -25.56 29.62 -15.03
C PRO A 42 -24.72 28.67 -15.89
N THR A 43 -24.58 28.99 -17.17
CA THR A 43 -23.50 28.46 -18.00
C THR A 43 -22.23 29.26 -17.71
N VAL A 44 -21.20 28.59 -17.22
CA VAL A 44 -19.92 29.18 -16.79
C VAL A 44 -18.77 28.45 -17.45
N ARG A 45 -17.62 29.11 -17.60
CA ARG A 45 -16.41 28.44 -18.09
C ARG A 45 -15.72 27.70 -16.94
N VAL A 46 -15.00 26.62 -17.25
CA VAL A 46 -14.22 25.87 -16.26
C VAL A 46 -13.26 26.81 -15.51
N GLY A 47 -12.53 27.65 -16.23
CA GLY A 47 -11.60 28.62 -15.61
C GLY A 47 -12.28 29.60 -14.66
N ASP A 48 -13.53 30.00 -14.94
CA ASP A 48 -14.30 30.88 -14.03
C ASP A 48 -14.56 30.17 -12.68
N ILE A 49 -14.85 28.86 -12.71
CA ILE A 49 -15.06 28.06 -11.49
C ILE A 49 -13.76 27.85 -10.73
N LEU A 50 -12.64 27.60 -11.42
CA LEU A 50 -11.34 27.40 -10.76
C LEU A 50 -10.86 28.66 -10.05
N HIS A 51 -11.00 29.84 -10.68
CA HIS A 51 -10.74 31.12 -10.01
C HIS A 51 -11.69 31.36 -8.83
N TRP A 52 -12.97 30.97 -8.95
CA TRP A 52 -13.89 31.05 -7.83
C TRP A 52 -13.46 30.13 -6.66
N ALA A 53 -13.08 28.87 -6.97
CA ALA A 53 -12.61 27.91 -5.97
C ALA A 53 -11.33 28.41 -5.29
N HIS A 54 -10.40 28.97 -6.06
CA HIS A 54 -9.20 29.63 -5.58
C HIS A 54 -9.50 30.77 -4.59
N GLN A 55 -10.39 31.70 -4.95
CA GLN A 55 -10.81 32.79 -4.07
C GLN A 55 -11.45 32.29 -2.77
N VAL A 56 -12.30 31.26 -2.88
CA VAL A 56 -12.95 30.62 -1.72
C VAL A 56 -11.92 29.97 -0.80
N ILE A 57 -11.00 29.18 -1.36
CA ILE A 57 -9.94 28.52 -0.60
C ILE A 57 -9.10 29.58 0.11
N PHE A 58 -8.56 30.55 -0.62
CA PHE A 58 -7.67 31.57 -0.08
C PHE A 58 -8.35 32.40 1.02
N SER A 59 -9.63 32.73 0.87
CA SER A 59 -10.42 33.45 1.89
C SER A 59 -10.73 32.61 3.13
N ASN A 60 -10.76 31.27 2.99
CA ASN A 60 -11.09 30.33 4.06
C ASN A 60 -9.85 29.70 4.72
N LEU A 61 -8.65 30.06 4.29
CA LEU A 61 -7.42 29.65 4.96
C LEU A 61 -7.31 30.31 6.35
N PRO A 62 -6.79 29.59 7.35
CA PRO A 62 -6.60 30.16 8.68
C PRO A 62 -5.53 31.25 8.64
N ALA A 63 -5.64 32.24 9.53
CA ALA A 63 -4.56 33.19 9.74
C ALA A 63 -3.30 32.42 10.17
N ILE A 64 -2.15 32.81 9.62
CA ILE A 64 -0.86 32.22 9.97
C ILE A 64 -0.50 32.69 11.37
N SER A 65 -0.60 31.79 12.35
CA SER A 65 -0.07 32.02 13.69
C SER A 65 1.42 31.65 13.72
N SER A 66 2.21 32.46 14.43
CA SER A 66 3.63 32.21 14.67
C SER A 66 3.89 31.07 15.66
N GLU A 67 2.84 30.46 16.23
CA GLU A 67 2.99 29.37 17.19
C GLU A 67 3.50 28.09 16.51
N GLN A 68 4.46 27.46 17.20
CA GLN A 68 5.31 26.35 16.77
C GLN A 68 4.54 25.03 16.76
N ASP A 69 3.60 24.84 15.84
CA ASP A 69 3.21 23.46 15.50
C ASP A 69 4.34 22.83 14.68
N THR A 70 4.90 21.73 15.19
CA THR A 70 5.86 20.91 14.44
C THR A 70 5.20 20.34 13.19
N PRO A 71 5.91 20.29 12.04
CA PRO A 71 5.44 19.58 10.86
C PRO A 71 4.93 18.19 11.23
N THR A 72 3.79 17.77 10.68
CA THR A 72 3.25 16.44 10.94
C THR A 72 4.30 15.41 10.55
N VAL A 73 4.63 14.51 11.49
CA VAL A 73 5.50 13.38 11.20
C VAL A 73 4.66 12.38 10.40
N PRO A 74 5.19 11.82 9.30
CA PRO A 74 4.49 10.78 8.55
C PRO A 74 4.01 9.69 9.49
N SER A 75 2.77 9.28 9.32
CA SER A 75 2.17 8.11 9.97
C SER A 75 2.72 6.81 9.37
N SER A 76 4.04 6.70 9.25
CA SER A 76 4.65 5.48 8.73
C SER A 76 4.44 4.35 9.74
N GLY A 77 3.67 3.35 9.35
CA GLY A 77 3.63 2.09 10.10
C GLY A 77 5.01 1.50 10.29
N THR A 78 5.21 0.80 11.41
CA THR A 78 6.53 0.36 11.92
C THR A 78 7.26 -0.68 11.07
N GLN A 79 6.73 -1.08 9.91
CA GLN A 79 7.39 -2.04 9.04
C GLN A 79 7.94 -1.37 7.77
N PRO A 80 9.26 -1.05 7.73
CA PRO A 80 9.90 -0.59 6.51
C PRO A 80 9.84 -1.70 5.44
N GLN A 81 9.43 -1.34 4.23
CA GLN A 81 9.50 -2.20 3.05
C GLN A 81 10.46 -1.56 2.06
N ASN A 82 11.45 -2.29 1.56
CA ASN A 82 12.48 -1.71 0.70
C ASN A 82 11.97 -1.49 -0.74
N PHE A 83 11.19 -0.43 -0.95
CA PHE A 83 10.79 -0.03 -2.30
C PHE A 83 11.96 0.59 -3.06
N THR A 84 12.20 0.09 -4.27
CA THR A 84 13.15 0.68 -5.21
C THR A 84 12.45 1.78 -5.99
N ARG A 85 12.90 3.02 -5.84
CA ARG A 85 12.34 4.11 -6.63
C ARG A 85 13.00 4.23 -8.00
N ARG A 86 12.22 4.61 -9.00
CA ARG A 86 12.67 5.00 -10.33
C ARG A 86 12.14 6.39 -10.61
N LYS A 87 12.80 7.16 -11.45
CA LYS A 87 12.45 8.56 -11.69
C LYS A 87 12.06 8.77 -13.12
N PHE A 88 11.11 9.65 -13.32
CA PHE A 88 10.78 10.19 -14.64
C PHE A 88 10.59 11.69 -14.55
N VAL A 89 10.80 12.38 -15.67
CA VAL A 89 10.45 13.79 -15.79
C VAL A 89 8.98 13.85 -16.13
N SER A 90 8.18 14.39 -15.22
CA SER A 90 6.76 14.63 -15.48
C SER A 90 6.63 15.67 -16.58
N PRO A 91 5.70 15.51 -17.53
CA PRO A 91 5.40 16.57 -18.49
C PRO A 91 4.89 17.81 -17.74
N ASP A 92 4.93 18.96 -18.41
CA ASP A 92 4.27 20.16 -17.93
C ASP A 92 2.76 19.91 -17.89
N LEU A 93 2.25 19.69 -16.67
CA LEU A 93 0.90 19.22 -16.41
C LEU A 93 0.06 20.39 -15.89
N HIS A 94 -0.82 20.92 -16.73
CA HIS A 94 -1.74 22.01 -16.43
C HIS A 94 -3.02 21.86 -17.26
N LEU A 95 -4.08 22.59 -16.95
CA LEU A 95 -5.25 22.61 -17.82
C LEU A 95 -4.96 23.47 -19.04
N THR A 96 -5.23 22.92 -20.23
CA THR A 96 -5.06 23.68 -21.47
C THR A 96 -6.12 24.77 -21.60
N GLN A 97 -5.83 25.78 -22.42
CA GLN A 97 -6.76 26.88 -22.67
C GLN A 97 -8.12 26.39 -23.17
N GLU A 98 -8.17 25.32 -23.98
CA GLU A 98 -9.43 24.76 -24.49
C GLU A 98 -10.32 24.24 -23.37
N ILE A 99 -9.72 23.65 -22.32
CA ILE A 99 -10.48 23.19 -21.16
C ILE A 99 -10.92 24.37 -20.31
N LEU A 100 -10.04 25.34 -20.05
CA LEU A 100 -10.37 26.53 -19.26
C LEU A 100 -11.53 27.32 -19.87
N ASP A 101 -11.61 27.40 -21.21
CA ASP A 101 -12.70 28.06 -21.94
C ASP A 101 -13.94 27.18 -22.15
N ALA A 102 -13.85 25.87 -21.89
CA ALA A 102 -15.00 24.98 -21.99
C ALA A 102 -16.11 25.43 -21.04
N THR A 103 -17.34 25.40 -21.53
CA THR A 103 -18.51 25.83 -20.77
C THR A 103 -19.26 24.63 -20.19
N ILE A 104 -19.73 24.77 -18.96
CA ILE A 104 -20.59 23.81 -18.27
C ILE A 104 -21.81 24.52 -17.68
N THR A 105 -22.94 23.84 -17.66
CA THR A 105 -24.19 24.35 -17.09
C THR A 105 -24.34 23.83 -15.66
N VAL A 106 -24.26 24.72 -14.68
CA VAL A 106 -24.32 24.34 -13.26
C VAL A 106 -25.78 24.27 -12.82
N THR A 107 -26.47 23.15 -12.97
CA THR A 107 -27.88 23.08 -12.52
C THR A 107 -27.97 23.06 -10.99
N ALA A 108 -29.06 23.60 -10.43
CA ALA A 108 -29.24 23.63 -8.97
C ALA A 108 -29.24 22.24 -8.31
N SER A 109 -29.58 21.20 -9.06
CA SER A 109 -29.56 19.79 -8.63
C SER A 109 -28.30 19.03 -9.06
N SER A 110 -27.33 19.70 -9.69
CA SER A 110 -26.07 19.04 -10.08
C SER A 110 -25.20 18.74 -8.86
N SER A 111 -24.46 17.64 -8.93
CA SER A 111 -23.39 17.32 -7.99
C SER A 111 -22.36 18.45 -7.87
N LEU A 112 -22.12 19.18 -8.96
CA LEU A 112 -21.23 20.34 -8.96
C LEU A 112 -21.73 21.46 -8.03
N SER A 113 -23.02 21.78 -8.05
CA SER A 113 -23.61 22.77 -7.13
C SER A 113 -23.40 22.36 -5.66
N ASP A 114 -23.60 21.07 -5.35
CA ASP A 114 -23.38 20.53 -4.01
C ASP A 114 -21.90 20.59 -3.59
N CYS A 115 -20.98 20.23 -4.49
CA CYS A 115 -19.53 20.28 -4.25
C CYS A 115 -19.04 21.72 -4.05
N LEU A 116 -19.49 22.67 -4.87
CA LEU A 116 -19.18 24.09 -4.70
C LEU A 116 -19.74 24.60 -3.37
N GLY A 117 -20.97 24.21 -3.01
CA GLY A 117 -21.55 24.52 -1.72
C GLY A 117 -20.73 23.96 -0.55
N ALA A 118 -20.23 22.73 -0.67
CA ALA A 118 -19.37 22.09 0.32
C ALA A 118 -18.04 22.83 0.46
N LEU A 119 -17.34 23.13 -0.64
CA LEU A 119 -16.09 23.89 -0.63
C LEU A 119 -16.27 25.27 0.02
N ARG A 120 -17.35 25.99 -0.32
CA ARG A 120 -17.67 27.30 0.27
C ARG A 120 -17.85 27.26 1.78
N ARG A 121 -18.45 26.18 2.30
CA ARG A 121 -18.68 25.99 3.74
C ARG A 121 -17.44 25.46 4.46
N SER A 122 -16.45 24.97 3.72
CA SER A 122 -15.26 24.40 4.31
C SER A 122 -14.28 25.50 4.71
N GLN A 123 -14.01 25.56 6.02
CA GLN A 123 -13.04 26.48 6.60
C GLN A 123 -12.02 25.66 7.40
N ALA A 124 -10.75 25.86 7.10
CA ALA A 124 -9.68 25.26 7.89
C ALA A 124 -9.37 26.18 9.07
N THR A 125 -9.47 25.67 10.29
CA THR A 125 -9.18 26.44 11.51
C THR A 125 -7.69 26.48 11.85
N SER A 126 -6.87 25.65 11.19
CA SER A 126 -5.43 25.50 11.43
C SER A 126 -4.76 24.82 10.24
N TYR A 127 -3.46 25.06 10.01
CA TYR A 127 -2.63 24.37 9.01
C TYR A 127 -2.19 22.96 9.43
N ASN A 128 -3.09 22.20 10.05
CA ASN A 128 -2.87 20.79 10.35
C ASN A 128 -3.20 19.95 9.10
N GLU A 129 -2.44 18.87 8.87
CA GLU A 129 -2.61 17.95 7.73
C GLU A 129 -4.06 17.49 7.58
N ASP A 130 -4.64 16.89 8.62
CA ASP A 130 -6.02 16.42 8.61
C ASP A 130 -7.01 17.53 8.27
N ARG A 131 -6.78 18.75 8.78
CA ARG A 131 -7.70 19.88 8.57
C ARG A 131 -7.61 20.41 7.14
N VAL A 132 -6.41 20.58 6.60
CA VAL A 132 -6.21 21.06 5.22
C VAL A 132 -6.68 20.00 4.22
N THR A 133 -6.35 18.73 4.45
CA THR A 133 -6.83 17.62 3.62
C THR A 133 -8.36 17.56 3.60
N VAL A 134 -9.00 17.47 4.78
CA VAL A 134 -10.46 17.27 4.88
C VAL A 134 -11.26 18.52 4.48
N LYS A 135 -10.76 19.73 4.76
CA LYS A 135 -11.52 20.97 4.55
C LYS A 135 -11.12 21.73 3.29
N VAL A 136 -9.96 21.48 2.71
CA VAL A 136 -9.53 22.24 1.53
C VAL A 136 -9.37 21.30 0.35
N VAL A 137 -8.47 20.33 0.46
CA VAL A 137 -8.03 19.56 -0.71
C VAL A 137 -9.08 18.54 -1.14
N ALA A 138 -9.66 17.74 -0.23
CA ALA A 138 -10.69 16.79 -0.62
C ALA A 138 -11.93 17.46 -1.24
N PRO A 139 -12.52 18.53 -0.64
CA PRO A 139 -13.62 19.25 -1.28
C PRO A 139 -13.24 19.90 -2.62
N LEU A 140 -11.99 20.39 -2.77
CA LEU A 140 -11.48 20.87 -4.04
C LEU A 140 -11.46 19.75 -5.09
N VAL A 141 -10.91 18.57 -4.77
CA VAL A 141 -10.91 17.42 -5.68
C VAL A 141 -12.34 16.99 -6.02
N SER A 142 -13.29 17.03 -5.07
CA SER A 142 -14.71 16.76 -5.37
C SER A 142 -15.29 17.75 -6.39
N VAL A 143 -14.95 19.05 -6.27
CA VAL A 143 -15.32 20.07 -7.28
C VAL A 143 -14.69 19.76 -8.64
N LEU A 144 -13.40 19.39 -8.67
CA LEU A 144 -12.69 19.04 -9.91
C LEU A 144 -13.33 17.83 -10.61
N LEU A 145 -13.64 16.76 -9.86
CA LEU A 145 -14.36 15.61 -10.39
C LEU A 145 -15.73 16.00 -10.94
N ALA A 146 -16.49 16.82 -10.21
CA ALA A 146 -17.80 17.28 -10.65
C ALA A 146 -17.75 18.17 -11.90
N ILE A 147 -16.70 18.99 -12.06
CA ILE A 147 -16.46 19.74 -13.30
C ILE A 147 -16.30 18.77 -14.48
N PHE A 148 -15.50 17.71 -14.32
CA PHE A 148 -15.23 16.77 -15.41
C PHE A 148 -16.44 15.89 -15.75
N MET A 149 -17.29 15.53 -14.78
CA MET A 149 -18.58 14.89 -15.06
C MET A 149 -19.51 15.84 -15.82
N ALA A 150 -19.54 17.12 -15.46
CA ALA A 150 -20.37 18.10 -16.16
C ALA A 150 -19.89 18.37 -17.61
N LEU A 151 -18.61 18.13 -17.93
CA LEU A 151 -18.10 18.25 -19.31
C LEU A 151 -18.66 17.18 -20.25
N VAL A 152 -19.10 16.03 -19.73
CA VAL A 152 -19.66 14.92 -20.51
C VAL A 152 -21.20 14.93 -20.56
N ASP A 153 -21.83 15.93 -19.96
CA ASP A 153 -23.30 16.07 -19.87
C ASP A 153 -23.97 14.83 -19.25
N GLU A 154 -23.27 14.16 -18.32
CA GLU A 154 -23.82 13.05 -17.57
C GLU A 154 -24.35 13.50 -16.21
N ASP A 155 -25.64 13.31 -16.00
CA ASP A 155 -26.27 13.45 -14.68
C ASP A 155 -25.86 12.36 -13.69
N LYS A 156 -25.15 11.31 -14.16
CA LYS A 156 -24.70 10.19 -13.32
C LYS A 156 -23.38 10.55 -12.64
N TYR A 157 -23.48 11.00 -11.40
CA TYR A 157 -22.34 11.26 -10.55
C TYR A 157 -21.78 9.96 -9.96
N ASP A 158 -20.96 9.26 -10.75
CA ASP A 158 -20.33 8.02 -10.29
C ASP A 158 -19.00 8.27 -9.59
N TRP A 159 -18.38 9.45 -9.73
CA TRP A 159 -17.09 9.76 -9.11
C TRP A 159 -17.23 10.54 -7.82
N VAL A 160 -16.58 10.09 -6.74
CA VAL A 160 -16.55 10.78 -5.45
C VAL A 160 -15.11 10.86 -4.96
N ALA A 161 -14.72 12.05 -4.49
CA ALA A 161 -13.52 12.21 -3.67
C ALA A 161 -13.91 12.35 -2.21
N ASP A 162 -13.24 11.59 -1.34
CA ASP A 162 -13.45 11.65 0.10
C ASP A 162 -12.11 11.74 0.83
N ALA A 163 -12.12 12.43 1.96
CA ALA A 163 -11.00 12.41 2.89
C ALA A 163 -11.18 11.20 3.80
N THR A 164 -10.45 10.12 3.50
CA THR A 164 -10.51 8.92 4.32
C THR A 164 -9.46 8.97 5.41
N HIS A 165 -9.75 8.36 6.57
CA HIS A 165 -8.74 8.09 7.57
C HIS A 165 -8.52 6.58 7.66
N LYS A 166 -7.25 6.16 7.49
CA LYS A 166 -6.67 4.82 7.71
C LYS A 166 -7.50 3.62 7.25
N CYS A 167 -7.03 2.93 6.20
CA CYS A 167 -7.58 1.62 5.84
C CYS A 167 -6.99 0.53 6.74
N THR A 168 -7.46 0.43 7.98
CA THR A 168 -6.88 -0.48 8.99
C THR A 168 -7.19 -1.95 8.76
N SER A 169 -8.10 -2.30 7.83
CA SER A 169 -8.71 -3.63 7.75
C SER A 169 -8.04 -4.62 6.80
N LEU A 170 -7.16 -4.19 5.87
CA LEU A 170 -6.57 -5.08 4.85
C LEU A 170 -5.05 -5.17 4.89
N GLU A 171 -4.38 -4.03 4.97
CA GLU A 171 -2.99 -3.96 5.36
C GLU A 171 -2.95 -3.04 6.57
N PRO A 172 -2.79 -3.57 7.80
CA PRO A 172 -2.59 -2.70 8.95
C PRO A 172 -1.37 -1.85 8.60
N GLN A 173 -1.57 -0.54 8.43
CA GLN A 173 -0.58 0.54 8.16
C GLN A 173 -0.66 1.27 6.80
N VAL A 174 -1.59 0.97 5.89
CA VAL A 174 -1.77 1.84 4.70
C VAL A 174 -2.80 2.95 5.00
N GLU A 175 -2.31 4.18 4.89
CA GLU A 175 -3.10 5.41 5.03
C GLU A 175 -3.31 6.01 3.65
N PHE A 176 -4.43 6.69 3.45
CA PHE A 176 -4.74 7.44 2.23
C PHE A 176 -5.45 8.72 2.65
N ASP A 177 -4.95 9.86 2.20
CA ASP A 177 -5.49 11.16 2.62
C ASP A 177 -6.69 11.61 1.78
N VAL A 178 -6.55 11.57 0.45
CA VAL A 178 -7.64 11.87 -0.48
C VAL A 178 -7.84 10.69 -1.42
N VAL A 179 -9.00 10.05 -1.36
CA VAL A 179 -9.30 8.86 -2.16
C VAL A 179 -10.28 9.19 -3.26
N PHE A 180 -10.01 8.65 -4.44
CA PHE A 180 -10.84 8.78 -5.63
C PHE A 180 -11.63 7.48 -5.75
N THR A 181 -12.95 7.58 -5.74
CA THR A 181 -13.84 6.43 -5.86
C THR A 181 -14.75 6.57 -7.08
N ARG A 182 -15.06 5.45 -7.74
CA ARG A 182 -16.02 5.36 -8.85
C ARG A 182 -17.10 4.32 -8.53
N LEU A 183 -18.34 4.76 -8.31
CA LEU A 183 -19.50 3.91 -8.10
C LEU A 183 -19.64 2.90 -9.24
N GLY A 184 -20.00 1.66 -8.88
CA GLY A 184 -20.17 0.59 -9.86
C GLY A 184 -18.90 -0.18 -10.20
N PHE A 185 -17.74 0.18 -9.64
CA PHE A 185 -16.52 -0.62 -9.81
C PHE A 185 -16.65 -1.96 -9.08
N SER A 186 -16.48 -3.07 -9.80
CA SER A 186 -16.61 -4.41 -9.23
C SER A 186 -15.47 -4.69 -8.24
N LEU A 187 -15.81 -5.06 -7.00
CA LEU A 187 -14.84 -5.51 -6.00
C LEU A 187 -14.27 -6.87 -6.41
N MET A 188 -12.94 -7.00 -6.33
CA MET A 188 -12.34 -8.32 -6.27
C MET A 188 -12.83 -9.05 -5.01
N PRO A 189 -13.27 -10.32 -5.12
CA PRO A 189 -13.68 -11.10 -3.96
C PRO A 189 -12.61 -11.15 -2.88
N GLY A 190 -12.98 -10.89 -1.63
CA GLY A 190 -12.08 -10.95 -0.47
C GLY A 190 -11.48 -9.61 -0.02
N LEU A 191 -11.73 -8.52 -0.73
CA LEU A 191 -11.35 -7.17 -0.27
C LEU A 191 -12.40 -6.58 0.68
N SER A 192 -11.92 -5.77 1.64
CA SER A 192 -12.74 -4.99 2.55
C SER A 192 -13.69 -4.08 1.79
N SER A 193 -14.92 -3.97 2.30
CA SER A 193 -15.94 -3.03 1.79
C SER A 193 -15.47 -1.56 1.79
N GLN A 194 -14.46 -1.21 2.60
CA GLN A 194 -13.87 0.13 2.64
C GLN A 194 -13.07 0.49 1.39
N LEU A 195 -12.53 -0.50 0.67
CA LEU A 195 -11.83 -0.29 -0.61
C LEU A 195 -12.78 -0.44 -1.81
N LYS A 196 -14.08 -0.64 -1.55
CA LYS A 196 -15.07 -0.70 -2.61
C LYS A 196 -15.00 0.59 -3.41
N ASN A 197 -15.01 0.46 -4.74
CA ASN A 197 -15.01 1.59 -5.66
C ASN A 197 -13.72 2.42 -5.68
N MET A 198 -12.71 2.13 -4.86
CA MET A 198 -11.46 2.90 -4.84
C MET A 198 -10.70 2.73 -6.15
N VAL A 199 -10.31 3.85 -6.75
CA VAL A 199 -9.56 3.93 -8.00
C VAL A 199 -8.11 4.32 -7.76
N THR A 200 -7.92 5.42 -7.04
CA THR A 200 -6.58 5.92 -6.72
C THR A 200 -6.64 6.83 -5.49
N ALA A 201 -5.50 7.40 -5.11
CA ALA A 201 -5.41 8.32 -4.00
C ALA A 201 -4.35 9.41 -4.26
N VAL A 202 -4.43 10.47 -3.45
CA VAL A 202 -3.36 11.46 -3.28
C VAL A 202 -2.98 11.45 -1.80
N GLU A 203 -1.73 11.12 -1.52
CA GLU A 203 -1.12 11.32 -0.21
C GLU A 203 -0.84 12.81 -0.03
N MET A 204 -1.28 13.35 1.09
CA MET A 204 -1.15 14.76 1.43
C MET A 204 -0.14 14.93 2.56
N LYS A 205 0.52 16.09 2.60
CA LYS A 205 1.26 16.55 3.78
C LYS A 205 0.80 17.96 4.13
N THR A 206 0.98 18.33 5.40
CA THR A 206 0.65 19.68 5.86
C THR A 206 1.38 20.76 5.03
N PRO A 207 0.73 21.90 4.75
CA PRO A 207 1.40 23.09 4.21
C PRO A 207 2.62 23.54 5.03
N ARG A 208 2.69 23.22 6.34
CA ARG A 208 3.89 23.49 7.15
C ARG A 208 5.12 22.71 6.70
N SER A 209 4.93 21.62 5.96
CA SER A 209 6.00 20.79 5.41
C SER A 209 6.44 21.21 4.01
N CYS A 210 6.01 22.39 3.52
CA CYS A 210 6.51 22.99 2.28
C CYS A 210 8.04 23.11 2.34
N ASN A 211 8.72 22.50 1.37
CA ASN A 211 10.18 22.41 1.30
C ASN A 211 10.85 21.83 2.57
N ASP A 212 10.16 21.00 3.34
CA ASP A 212 10.82 20.13 4.31
C ASP A 212 11.82 19.22 3.56
N PRO A 213 13.08 19.08 4.03
CA PRO A 213 14.08 18.28 3.33
C PRO A 213 13.65 16.85 3.05
N ASN A 214 12.83 16.25 3.92
CA ASN A 214 12.38 14.87 3.75
C ASN A 214 11.42 14.76 2.57
N ASN A 215 10.44 15.66 2.48
CA ASN A 215 9.48 15.71 1.37
C ASN A 215 10.17 16.03 0.04
N LYS A 216 11.06 17.03 0.06
CA LYS A 216 11.81 17.42 -1.13
C LYS A 216 12.68 16.28 -1.66
N SER A 217 13.33 15.54 -0.76
CA SER A 217 14.20 14.42 -1.13
C SER A 217 13.46 13.23 -1.77
N VAL A 218 12.14 13.12 -1.58
CA VAL A 218 11.30 12.13 -2.27
C VAL A 218 11.34 12.39 -3.78
N ALA A 219 11.17 13.66 -4.18
CA ALA A 219 11.19 14.11 -5.57
C ALA A 219 12.62 14.30 -6.13
N ASP A 220 13.59 14.66 -5.29
CA ASP A 220 14.95 14.98 -5.74
C ASP A 220 15.72 13.78 -6.29
N ASN A 221 16.64 14.03 -7.23
CA ASN A 221 17.47 13.03 -7.90
C ASN A 221 18.52 12.33 -7.00
N GLY A 222 18.93 12.92 -5.87
CA GLY A 222 19.96 12.38 -4.98
C GLY A 222 19.50 11.22 -4.07
N PRO A 223 20.41 10.41 -3.48
CA PRO A 223 20.04 9.26 -2.64
C PRO A 223 19.19 9.65 -1.42
N LEU A 224 18.23 8.80 -1.05
CA LEU A 224 17.44 8.95 0.18
C LEU A 224 18.27 8.49 1.36
N THR A 225 19.06 9.38 1.96
CA THR A 225 19.84 9.10 3.17
C THR A 225 19.04 9.30 4.44
N ASP A 226 17.98 10.12 4.38
CA ASP A 226 17.13 10.39 5.53
C ASP A 226 16.11 9.27 5.77
N LYS A 227 15.99 8.84 7.02
CA LYS A 227 15.10 7.76 7.45
C LYS A 227 13.63 8.12 7.22
N LYS A 228 13.20 9.34 7.50
CA LYS A 228 11.81 9.79 7.30
C LYS A 228 11.46 9.85 5.82
N ALA A 229 12.40 10.28 4.98
CA ALA A 229 12.17 10.27 3.53
C ALA A 229 12.02 8.84 2.97
N GLN A 230 12.77 7.88 3.52
CA GLN A 230 12.58 6.46 3.23
C GLN A 230 11.22 5.97 3.71
N GLU A 231 10.79 6.34 4.92
CA GLU A 231 9.47 6.02 5.47
C GLU A 231 8.33 6.56 4.58
N ILE A 232 8.44 7.80 4.08
CA ILE A 232 7.48 8.38 3.13
C ILE A 232 7.46 7.57 1.83
N ARG A 233 8.62 7.30 1.22
CA ARG A 233 8.71 6.48 0.01
C ARG A 233 8.05 5.12 0.21
N ASP A 234 8.31 4.46 1.33
CA ASP A 234 7.80 3.12 1.61
C ASP A 234 6.28 3.14 1.78
N GLN A 235 5.73 4.19 2.39
CA GLN A 235 4.29 4.40 2.48
C GLN A 235 3.65 4.56 1.10
N LEU A 236 4.21 5.44 0.27
CA LEU A 236 3.77 5.65 -1.12
C LEU A 236 3.85 4.37 -1.96
N GLY A 237 4.91 3.57 -1.73
CA GLY A 237 5.07 2.25 -2.34
C GLY A 237 3.96 1.28 -1.95
N LYS A 238 3.64 1.20 -0.66
CA LYS A 238 2.53 0.36 -0.15
C LYS A 238 1.18 0.78 -0.71
N GLN A 239 0.91 2.09 -0.73
CA GLN A 239 -0.29 2.66 -1.35
C GLN A 239 -0.40 2.25 -2.82
N GLY A 240 0.67 2.44 -3.60
CA GLY A 240 0.72 2.06 -5.00
C GLY A 240 0.50 0.57 -5.23
N LYS A 241 1.11 -0.27 -4.39
CA LYS A 241 0.93 -1.72 -4.45
C LYS A 241 -0.51 -2.13 -4.14
N LEU A 242 -1.10 -1.57 -3.09
CA LEU A 242 -2.49 -1.84 -2.72
C LEU A 242 -3.44 -1.39 -3.82
N LEU A 243 -3.33 -0.13 -4.27
CA LEU A 243 -4.15 0.40 -5.36
C LEU A 243 -3.99 -0.41 -6.65
N LYS A 244 -2.77 -0.87 -7.00
CA LYS A 244 -2.59 -1.75 -8.16
C LYS A 244 -3.33 -3.07 -8.00
N SER A 245 -3.37 -3.63 -6.80
CA SER A 245 -4.08 -4.89 -6.53
C SER A 245 -5.60 -4.77 -6.74
N LEU A 246 -6.15 -3.56 -6.62
CA LEU A 246 -7.55 -3.25 -6.94
C LEU A 246 -7.83 -3.21 -8.45
N HIS A 247 -6.80 -2.99 -9.26
CA HIS A 247 -6.89 -2.87 -10.73
C HIS A 247 -5.92 -3.84 -11.42
N PRO A 248 -6.12 -5.18 -11.29
CA PRO A 248 -5.20 -6.17 -11.84
C PRO A 248 -5.11 -6.11 -13.38
N ASP A 249 -6.15 -5.62 -14.04
CA ASP A 249 -6.28 -5.46 -15.50
C ASP A 249 -5.39 -4.35 -16.08
N LYS A 250 -5.08 -3.31 -15.29
CA LYS A 250 -4.22 -2.22 -15.73
C LYS A 250 -2.74 -2.65 -15.66
N SER A 251 -1.88 -2.13 -16.53
CA SER A 251 -0.43 -2.40 -16.46
C SER A 251 0.21 -1.76 -15.23
N PHE A 252 -0.20 -0.55 -14.92
CA PHE A 252 0.15 0.20 -13.72
C PHE A 252 -0.98 1.18 -13.38
N ILE A 253 -0.86 1.83 -12.24
CA ILE A 253 -1.74 2.88 -11.77
C ILE A 253 -0.94 4.16 -11.53
N ILE A 254 -1.59 5.32 -11.63
CA ILE A 254 -1.04 6.60 -11.20
C ILE A 254 -1.75 7.03 -9.91
N HIS A 255 -0.97 7.49 -8.94
CA HIS A 255 -1.42 8.13 -7.70
C HIS A 255 -0.54 9.36 -7.41
N GLY A 256 -0.83 10.15 -6.38
CA GLY A 256 -0.13 11.41 -6.12
C GLY A 256 0.51 11.50 -4.74
N PHE A 257 1.60 12.26 -4.64
CA PHE A 257 2.09 12.83 -3.39
C PHE A 257 2.04 14.35 -3.48
N SER A 258 1.46 15.02 -2.48
CA SER A 258 1.24 16.46 -2.53
C SER A 258 1.49 17.15 -1.20
N VAL A 259 2.06 18.36 -1.29
CA VAL A 259 2.21 19.30 -0.17
C VAL A 259 1.61 20.62 -0.63
N ALA A 260 0.36 20.91 -0.29
CA ALA A 260 -0.34 22.07 -0.83
C ALA A 260 0.19 23.40 -0.23
N PRO A 261 0.45 24.45 -1.02
CA PRO A 261 0.43 24.48 -2.48
C PRO A 261 1.78 24.14 -3.13
N ALA A 262 2.84 23.86 -2.37
CA ALA A 262 4.22 23.84 -2.86
C ALA A 262 4.63 22.68 -3.79
N HIS A 263 4.09 21.47 -3.58
CA HIS A 263 4.55 20.26 -4.26
C HIS A 263 3.37 19.41 -4.76
N LEU A 264 3.50 18.90 -5.98
CA LEU A 264 2.64 17.84 -6.54
C LEU A 264 3.51 16.90 -7.37
N VAL A 265 3.62 15.67 -6.92
CA VAL A 265 4.52 14.66 -7.49
C VAL A 265 3.67 13.50 -7.99
N PRO A 266 3.54 13.32 -9.32
CA PRO A 266 2.90 12.13 -9.89
C PRO A 266 3.71 10.89 -9.54
N LEU A 267 3.02 9.82 -9.14
CA LEU A 267 3.63 8.55 -8.76
C LEU A 267 2.97 7.44 -9.58
N ALA A 268 3.73 6.41 -9.94
CA ALA A 268 3.21 5.25 -10.63
C ALA A 268 3.68 3.94 -10.01
N SER A 269 2.77 2.94 -9.98
CA SER A 269 3.05 1.61 -9.45
C SER A 269 2.42 0.52 -10.30
N ASN A 270 3.21 -0.51 -10.60
CA ASN A 270 2.76 -1.75 -11.26
C ASN A 270 2.54 -2.90 -10.26
N GLY A 271 2.50 -2.61 -8.95
CA GLY A 271 2.25 -3.62 -7.90
C GLY A 271 3.49 -4.41 -7.49
N THR A 272 4.65 -4.09 -8.06
CA THR A 272 5.94 -4.65 -7.66
C THR A 272 6.58 -3.80 -6.54
N GLN A 273 7.83 -4.12 -6.19
CA GLN A 273 8.65 -3.29 -5.29
C GLN A 273 9.19 -2.01 -5.97
N TYR A 274 8.87 -1.78 -7.25
CA TYR A 274 9.26 -0.58 -7.97
C TYR A 274 8.18 0.50 -7.84
N LEU A 275 8.61 1.70 -7.44
CA LEU A 275 7.79 2.91 -7.40
C LEU A 275 8.40 3.93 -8.37
N ALA A 276 7.68 4.32 -9.40
CA ALA A 276 8.10 5.41 -10.28
C ALA A 276 7.65 6.74 -9.67
N ILE A 277 8.58 7.67 -9.51
CA ILE A 277 8.41 9.00 -8.92
C ILE A 277 8.68 10.05 -10.00
N GLY A 278 7.66 10.82 -10.33
CA GLY A 278 7.78 11.93 -11.28
C GLY A 278 8.58 13.10 -10.71
N SER A 279 8.98 14.03 -11.56
CA SER A 279 9.46 15.32 -11.10
C SER A 279 8.31 16.13 -10.49
N ASP A 280 8.61 16.96 -9.50
CA ASP A 280 7.62 17.85 -8.90
C ASP A 280 7.11 18.86 -9.94
N VAL A 281 5.81 18.79 -10.25
CA VAL A 281 5.20 19.67 -11.25
C VAL A 281 4.97 21.08 -10.70
N MET A 282 4.94 21.28 -9.38
CA MET A 282 4.82 22.60 -8.75
C MET A 282 6.20 23.24 -8.56
N ASN A 283 7.13 22.53 -7.90
CA ASN A 283 8.50 22.94 -7.61
C ASN A 283 8.62 24.36 -7.02
N ILE A 284 7.66 24.74 -6.17
CA ILE A 284 7.72 26.03 -5.46
C ILE A 284 8.82 25.92 -4.41
N THR A 285 9.76 26.86 -4.43
CA THR A 285 10.94 26.87 -3.56
C THR A 285 10.74 27.63 -2.26
N ASP A 286 9.65 28.39 -2.12
CA ASP A 286 9.33 29.13 -0.91
C ASP A 286 9.02 28.16 0.25
N HIS A 287 9.48 28.49 1.45
CA HIS A 287 9.09 27.75 2.66
C HIS A 287 7.77 28.25 3.23
N PHE A 288 7.16 27.46 4.11
CA PHE A 288 6.08 27.97 4.97
C PHE A 288 6.61 29.11 5.87
N PRO A 289 5.86 30.20 6.09
CA PRO A 289 4.50 30.45 5.59
C PRO A 289 4.42 31.10 4.20
N VAL A 290 5.54 31.63 3.68
CA VAL A 290 5.59 32.41 2.43
C VAL A 290 4.94 31.70 1.26
N ALA A 291 5.16 30.38 1.12
CA ALA A 291 4.57 29.59 0.06
C ALA A 291 3.03 29.62 0.06
N VAL A 292 2.42 29.68 1.24
CA VAL A 292 0.97 29.63 1.44
C VAL A 292 0.33 31.01 1.32
N GLU A 293 1.06 32.07 1.67
CA GLU A 293 0.60 33.47 1.58
C GLU A 293 0.51 33.97 0.13
N LYS A 294 1.27 33.37 -0.79
CA LYS A 294 1.26 33.76 -2.20
C LYS A 294 0.03 33.18 -2.89
N GLU A 295 -0.92 34.06 -3.19
CA GLU A 295 -2.15 33.74 -3.93
C GLU A 295 -1.89 32.99 -5.25
N MET A 296 -0.82 33.36 -5.98
CA MET A 296 -0.45 32.70 -7.24
C MET A 296 -0.04 31.23 -7.06
N ASN A 297 0.55 30.86 -5.93
CA ASN A 297 0.95 29.47 -5.66
C ASN A 297 -0.29 28.57 -5.56
N TRP A 298 -1.37 29.05 -4.94
CA TRP A 298 -2.63 28.32 -4.85
C TRP A 298 -3.33 28.19 -6.20
N LEU A 299 -3.28 29.23 -7.03
CA LEU A 299 -3.89 29.17 -8.36
C LEU A 299 -3.18 28.13 -9.24
N ASP A 300 -1.84 28.14 -9.26
CA ASP A 300 -1.04 27.15 -9.98
C ASP A 300 -1.28 25.74 -9.41
N TYR A 301 -1.37 25.60 -8.08
CA TYR A 301 -1.67 24.32 -7.43
C TYR A 301 -3.02 23.75 -7.86
N ILE A 302 -4.07 24.58 -7.86
CA ILE A 302 -5.42 24.17 -8.28
C ILE A 302 -5.42 23.71 -9.73
N ASP A 303 -4.74 24.43 -10.62
CA ASP A 303 -4.63 24.09 -12.03
C ASP A 303 -3.91 22.75 -12.26
N LYS A 304 -2.74 22.55 -11.65
CA LYS A 304 -1.98 21.29 -11.80
C LYS A 304 -2.69 20.11 -11.13
N LEU A 305 -3.35 20.33 -9.98
CA LEU A 305 -4.18 19.30 -9.35
C LEU A 305 -5.41 18.95 -10.21
N ALA A 306 -6.00 19.93 -10.90
CA ALA A 306 -7.09 19.70 -11.84
C ALA A 306 -6.64 18.87 -13.05
N ALA A 307 -5.50 19.21 -13.65
CA ALA A 307 -4.91 18.45 -14.75
C ALA A 307 -4.55 17.02 -14.34
N PHE A 308 -3.98 16.84 -13.14
CA PHE A 308 -3.69 15.53 -12.57
C PHE A 308 -4.97 14.70 -12.32
N THR A 309 -6.00 15.34 -11.75
CA THR A 309 -7.32 14.72 -11.53
C THR A 309 -7.94 14.29 -12.86
N LEU A 310 -7.87 15.13 -13.90
CA LEU A 310 -8.37 14.78 -15.23
C LEU A 310 -7.60 13.61 -15.84
N ALA A 311 -6.27 13.55 -15.68
CA ALA A 311 -5.46 12.43 -16.15
C ALA A 311 -5.84 11.10 -15.49
N ILE A 312 -6.20 11.12 -14.20
CA ILE A 312 -6.72 9.94 -13.50
C ILE A 312 -8.08 9.55 -14.09
N VAL A 313 -9.03 10.48 -14.15
CA VAL A 313 -10.40 10.16 -14.59
C VAL A 313 -10.42 9.71 -16.05
N HIS A 314 -9.67 10.36 -16.93
CA HIS A 314 -9.49 9.97 -18.34
C HIS A 314 -9.07 8.51 -18.52
N ARG A 315 -8.22 7.99 -17.63
CA ARG A 315 -7.72 6.60 -17.71
C ARG A 315 -8.73 5.55 -17.24
N HIS A 316 -9.66 5.97 -16.40
CA HIS A 316 -10.57 5.09 -15.66
C HIS A 316 -12.03 5.25 -16.06
N ASP A 317 -12.37 6.25 -16.87
CA ASP A 317 -13.71 6.58 -17.33
C ASP A 317 -13.73 6.76 -18.86
N GLU A 318 -14.39 5.84 -19.56
CA GLU A 318 -14.40 5.80 -21.03
C GLU A 318 -15.16 6.98 -21.65
N ASP A 319 -16.20 7.49 -20.98
CA ASP A 319 -17.03 8.58 -21.47
C ASP A 319 -16.23 9.90 -21.42
N ILE A 320 -15.53 10.14 -20.30
CA ILE A 320 -14.61 11.28 -20.18
C ILE A 320 -13.44 11.14 -21.14
N ALA A 321 -12.89 9.93 -21.29
CA ALA A 321 -11.85 9.70 -22.28
C ALA A 321 -12.33 10.06 -23.69
N GLY A 322 -13.55 9.65 -24.06
CA GLY A 322 -14.15 9.97 -25.36
C GLY A 322 -14.30 11.48 -25.60
N VAL A 323 -14.80 12.21 -24.59
CA VAL A 323 -14.98 13.67 -24.67
C VAL A 323 -13.64 14.40 -24.73
N VAL A 324 -12.67 14.05 -23.88
CA VAL A 324 -11.33 14.66 -23.91
C VAL A 324 -10.61 14.37 -25.22
N ASN A 325 -10.68 13.12 -25.70
CA ASN A 325 -10.01 12.73 -26.93
C ASN A 325 -10.55 13.45 -28.17
N SER A 326 -11.84 13.77 -28.18
CA SER A 326 -12.51 14.42 -29.30
C SER A 326 -12.44 15.95 -29.25
N ARG A 327 -12.55 16.55 -28.06
CA ARG A 327 -12.68 18.01 -27.90
C ARG A 327 -11.40 18.70 -27.44
N PHE A 328 -10.49 18.00 -26.76
CA PHE A 328 -9.33 18.59 -26.09
C PHE A 328 -8.04 17.84 -26.45
N PRO A 329 -7.61 17.85 -27.73
CA PRO A 329 -6.46 17.06 -28.19
C PRO A 329 -5.15 17.47 -27.49
N ASP A 330 -5.01 18.73 -27.09
CA ASP A 330 -3.81 19.23 -26.43
C ASP A 330 -3.71 18.71 -24.99
N GLN A 331 -4.83 18.68 -24.27
CA GLN A 331 -4.89 18.05 -22.96
C GLN A 331 -4.63 16.54 -23.07
N LYS A 332 -5.23 15.86 -24.06
CA LYS A 332 -4.97 14.45 -24.32
C LYS A 332 -3.47 14.19 -24.50
N ARG A 333 -2.77 15.03 -25.27
CA ARG A 333 -1.31 14.92 -25.46
C ARG A 333 -0.55 15.03 -24.14
N GLN A 334 -0.91 15.95 -23.24
CA GLN A 334 -0.28 16.03 -21.91
C GLN A 334 -0.55 14.78 -21.06
N ILE A 335 -1.78 14.27 -21.08
CA ILE A 335 -2.16 13.04 -20.35
C ILE A 335 -1.40 11.83 -20.90
N ASP A 336 -1.41 11.63 -22.22
CA ASP A 336 -0.71 10.52 -22.86
C ASP A 336 0.78 10.57 -22.54
N ALA A 337 1.41 11.76 -22.63
CA ALA A 337 2.81 11.94 -22.28
C ALA A 337 3.10 11.55 -20.83
N LEU A 338 2.22 11.90 -19.87
CA LEU A 338 2.37 11.53 -18.46
C LEU A 338 2.34 10.00 -18.27
N TYR A 339 1.39 9.31 -18.90
CA TYR A 339 1.30 7.85 -18.80
C TYR A 339 2.42 7.13 -19.54
N GLU A 340 2.88 7.65 -20.67
CA GLU A 340 4.02 7.10 -21.41
C GLU A 340 5.29 7.13 -20.56
N VAL A 341 5.69 8.30 -20.05
CA VAL A 341 6.92 8.43 -19.24
C VAL A 341 6.83 7.68 -17.91
N ALA A 342 5.64 7.61 -17.30
CA ALA A 342 5.42 6.83 -16.09
C ALA A 342 5.50 5.32 -16.35
N GLY A 343 4.99 4.87 -17.50
CA GLY A 343 5.06 3.49 -17.96
C GLY A 343 6.49 3.06 -18.24
N GLU A 344 7.22 3.84 -19.04
CA GLU A 344 8.64 3.61 -19.35
C GLU A 344 9.50 3.52 -18.08
N ALA A 345 9.25 4.37 -17.09
CA ALA A 345 9.95 4.32 -15.82
C ALA A 345 9.72 3.01 -15.05
N LEU A 346 8.58 2.35 -15.23
CA LEU A 346 8.27 1.07 -14.60
C LEU A 346 8.75 -0.14 -15.42
N GLU A 347 9.17 0.04 -16.67
CA GLU A 347 9.69 -1.04 -17.50
C GLU A 347 11.04 -1.52 -16.99
N LEU A 348 11.18 -2.84 -16.78
CA LEU A 348 12.46 -3.41 -16.40
C LEU A 348 13.47 -3.20 -17.54
N THR A 349 14.65 -2.68 -17.20
CA THR A 349 15.75 -2.60 -18.16
C THR A 349 16.12 -4.02 -18.63
N PRO A 350 16.68 -4.19 -19.85
CA PRO A 350 17.10 -5.51 -20.34
C PRO A 350 18.05 -6.25 -19.36
N LEU A 351 18.90 -5.50 -18.67
CA LEU A 351 19.77 -6.05 -17.63
C LEU A 351 18.97 -6.54 -16.41
N GLU A 352 18.00 -5.78 -15.93
CA GLU A 352 17.14 -6.22 -14.83
C GLU A 352 16.26 -7.40 -15.23
N ILE A 353 15.76 -7.45 -16.47
CA ILE A 353 15.05 -8.62 -17.00
C ILE A 353 15.98 -9.83 -16.95
N LEU A 354 17.22 -9.70 -17.44
CA LEU A 354 18.21 -10.78 -17.41
C LEU A 354 18.54 -11.21 -15.97
N LEU A 355 18.79 -10.26 -15.07
CA LEU A 355 19.07 -10.53 -13.65
C LEU A 355 17.86 -11.17 -12.96
N ASN A 356 16.64 -10.74 -13.28
CA ASN A 356 15.42 -11.34 -12.76
C ASN A 356 15.23 -12.76 -13.30
N LEU A 357 15.51 -13.02 -14.58
CA LEU A 357 15.47 -14.36 -15.16
C LEU A 357 16.53 -15.28 -14.54
N LEU A 358 17.77 -14.79 -14.37
CA LEU A 358 18.86 -15.52 -13.71
C LEU A 358 18.53 -15.80 -12.25
N SER A 359 18.08 -14.78 -11.50
CA SER A 359 17.68 -14.91 -10.09
C SER A 359 16.52 -15.89 -9.95
N THR A 360 15.52 -15.81 -10.82
CA THR A 360 14.38 -16.74 -10.85
C THR A 360 14.84 -18.16 -11.19
N GLY A 361 15.74 -18.32 -12.17
CA GLY A 361 16.32 -19.61 -12.53
C GLY A 361 17.13 -20.24 -11.39
N LEU A 362 17.99 -19.45 -10.73
CA LEU A 362 18.76 -19.86 -9.56
C LEU A 362 17.85 -20.20 -8.37
N TYR A 363 16.78 -19.42 -8.16
CA TYR A 363 15.76 -19.71 -7.14
C TYR A 363 15.08 -21.05 -7.42
N TRP A 364 14.64 -21.31 -8.65
CA TRP A 364 14.03 -22.58 -9.01
C TRP A 364 15.01 -23.75 -8.88
N LEU A 365 16.26 -23.58 -9.32
CA LEU A 365 17.30 -24.59 -9.11
C LEU A 365 17.47 -24.90 -7.62
N GLN A 366 17.53 -23.85 -6.78
CA GLN A 366 17.66 -24.01 -5.34
C GLN A 366 16.43 -24.69 -4.72
N VAL A 367 15.20 -24.35 -5.13
CA VAL A 367 13.97 -25.02 -4.68
C VAL A 367 13.94 -26.48 -5.12
N MET A 368 14.33 -26.78 -6.37
CA MET A 368 14.39 -28.14 -6.90
C MET A 368 15.44 -29.00 -6.18
N LEU A 369 16.53 -28.41 -5.70
CA LEU A 369 17.52 -29.11 -4.86
C LEU A 369 17.07 -29.19 -3.39
N SER A 370 16.41 -28.15 -2.88
CA SER A 370 15.96 -28.08 -1.48
C SER A 370 14.79 -29.01 -1.20
N LEU A 371 13.86 -29.16 -2.14
CA LEU A 371 12.65 -29.95 -1.94
C LEU A 371 12.95 -31.44 -1.64
N PRO A 372 13.78 -32.16 -2.43
CA PRO A 372 14.16 -33.53 -2.09
C PRO A 372 14.86 -33.64 -0.73
N LEU A 373 15.72 -32.67 -0.39
CA LEU A 373 16.43 -32.64 0.90
C LEU A 373 15.46 -32.38 2.07
N LEU A 374 14.49 -31.48 1.91
CA LEU A 374 13.44 -31.21 2.90
C LEU A 374 12.54 -32.43 3.10
N LEU A 375 12.11 -33.08 2.02
CA LEU A 375 11.30 -34.29 2.09
C LEU A 375 12.07 -35.44 2.76
N LEU A 376 13.37 -35.58 2.46
CA LEU A 376 14.24 -36.56 3.09
C LEU A 376 14.43 -36.25 4.59
N ALA A 377 14.73 -34.99 4.94
CA ALA A 377 14.88 -34.54 6.32
C ALA A 377 13.60 -34.77 7.14
N GLN A 378 12.44 -34.44 6.57
CA GLN A 378 11.13 -34.68 7.18
C GLN A 378 10.87 -36.16 7.42
N ARG A 379 11.09 -37.01 6.41
CA ARG A 379 10.89 -38.48 6.54
C ARG A 379 11.83 -39.11 7.56
N LEU A 380 13.08 -38.67 7.58
CA LEU A 380 14.07 -39.18 8.53
C LEU A 380 13.94 -38.55 9.93
N ARG A 381 13.06 -37.55 10.11
CA ARG A 381 13.02 -36.68 11.30
C ARG A 381 14.38 -36.07 11.64
N LEU A 382 15.25 -35.94 10.64
CA LEU A 382 16.59 -35.38 10.73
C LEU A 382 16.54 -33.93 10.28
N PHE A 383 15.93 -33.06 11.08
CA PHE A 383 16.11 -31.60 10.93
C PHE A 383 17.41 -31.10 11.58
N ARG A 384 18.09 -31.96 12.36
CA ARG A 384 19.36 -31.64 13.01
C ARG A 384 20.47 -31.07 12.11
N PRO A 385 20.67 -31.50 10.84
CA PRO A 385 21.71 -30.93 9.98
C PRO A 385 21.32 -29.64 9.24
N ILE A 386 20.12 -29.09 9.45
CA ILE A 386 19.66 -27.86 8.78
C ILE A 386 19.83 -26.68 9.74
N ARG A 387 20.77 -25.78 9.45
CA ARG A 387 21.05 -24.58 10.28
C ARG A 387 20.11 -23.41 9.97
N SER A 388 19.53 -23.35 8.78
CA SER A 388 18.57 -22.28 8.43
C SER A 388 17.57 -22.69 7.36
N LEU A 389 16.36 -22.12 7.46
CA LEU A 389 15.31 -22.19 6.45
C LEU A 389 15.05 -20.79 5.93
N GLU A 390 15.31 -20.56 4.65
CA GLU A 390 15.02 -19.28 4.00
C GLU A 390 13.61 -19.29 3.43
N GLN A 391 12.79 -18.32 3.84
CA GLN A 391 11.45 -18.12 3.32
C GLN A 391 11.39 -16.87 2.43
N LYS A 392 10.73 -16.98 1.28
CA LYS A 392 10.50 -15.84 0.39
C LYS A 392 9.72 -14.76 1.15
N ASP A 393 10.24 -13.53 1.15
CA ASP A 393 9.69 -12.35 1.83
C ASP A 393 9.85 -12.30 3.36
N CYS A 394 10.70 -13.16 3.95
CA CYS A 394 11.07 -13.11 5.37
C CYS A 394 12.58 -13.20 5.55
N THR A 395 13.07 -12.73 6.70
CA THR A 395 14.46 -12.99 7.08
C THR A 395 14.67 -14.50 7.26
N PRO A 396 15.89 -15.02 7.00
CA PRO A 396 16.18 -16.43 7.16
C PRO A 396 15.82 -16.90 8.58
N VAL A 397 15.13 -18.03 8.68
CA VAL A 397 14.91 -18.71 9.95
C VAL A 397 16.23 -19.34 10.35
N SER A 398 16.89 -18.81 11.37
CA SER A 398 18.06 -19.45 11.98
C SER A 398 17.59 -20.57 12.90
N LEU A 399 18.02 -21.81 12.68
CA LEU A 399 17.69 -22.96 13.52
C LEU A 399 18.79 -23.23 14.53
N ASP A 400 18.41 -23.65 15.74
CA ASP A 400 19.34 -23.90 16.85
C ASP A 400 19.98 -25.29 16.74
N THR A 401 20.79 -25.55 15.70
CA THR A 401 21.59 -26.78 15.60
C THR A 401 23.00 -26.53 15.07
N SER A 402 23.97 -27.11 15.76
CA SER A 402 25.35 -27.22 15.30
C SER A 402 25.50 -28.55 14.57
N TRP A 403 26.01 -28.54 13.33
CA TRP A 403 27.11 -29.38 12.82
C TRP A 403 27.28 -29.31 11.28
N LEU A 404 26.29 -28.86 10.50
CA LEU A 404 26.41 -28.53 9.06
C LEU A 404 25.37 -27.45 8.66
N SER A 405 25.64 -26.59 7.67
CA SER A 405 24.74 -25.50 7.25
C SER A 405 24.40 -25.58 5.76
N PHE A 406 23.18 -26.02 5.44
CA PHE A 406 22.73 -26.22 4.04
C PHE A 406 21.78 -25.15 3.48
N GLY A 407 21.43 -24.09 4.24
CA GLY A 407 20.67 -22.92 3.72
C GLY A 407 19.52 -23.29 2.78
N LEU A 408 18.57 -24.10 3.26
CA LEU A 408 17.49 -24.61 2.42
C LEU A 408 16.43 -23.53 2.21
N LYS A 409 15.98 -23.36 0.96
CA LYS A 409 14.85 -22.47 0.66
C LYS A 409 13.55 -23.24 0.72
N LEU A 410 12.61 -22.69 1.47
CA LEU A 410 11.23 -23.13 1.44
C LEU A 410 10.54 -22.54 0.20
N PRO A 411 9.65 -23.31 -0.44
CA PRO A 411 8.80 -22.75 -1.47
C PRO A 411 7.79 -21.76 -0.85
N PRO A 412 7.06 -20.97 -1.66
CA PRO A 412 6.02 -20.09 -1.13
C PRO A 412 5.03 -20.87 -0.25
N ALA A 413 4.69 -20.29 0.90
CA ALA A 413 3.72 -20.89 1.82
C ALA A 413 2.35 -21.02 1.13
N LEU A 414 1.61 -22.07 1.46
CA LEU A 414 0.22 -22.24 1.00
C LEU A 414 -0.68 -21.16 1.60
N SER A 415 -0.51 -20.88 2.89
CA SER A 415 -1.21 -19.82 3.59
C SER A 415 -0.32 -19.16 4.63
N VAL A 416 -0.60 -17.89 4.89
CA VAL A 416 0.02 -17.10 5.95
C VAL A 416 -1.11 -16.57 6.83
N HIS A 417 -0.99 -16.79 8.14
CA HIS A 417 -1.93 -16.25 9.12
C HIS A 417 -1.19 -15.28 10.02
N GLU A 418 -1.57 -14.02 9.96
CA GLU A 418 -1.01 -12.96 10.78
C GLU A 418 -1.99 -12.55 11.87
N SER A 419 -1.49 -12.42 13.09
CA SER A 419 -2.16 -11.77 14.20
C SER A 419 -1.25 -10.69 14.77
N ASN A 420 -1.79 -9.86 15.66
CA ASN A 420 -1.03 -8.81 16.35
C ASN A 420 0.22 -9.34 17.05
N GLU A 421 0.22 -10.62 17.43
CA GLU A 421 1.33 -11.23 18.16
C GLU A 421 2.11 -12.25 17.34
N ASN A 422 1.50 -12.98 16.40
CA ASN A 422 2.12 -14.15 15.77
C ASN A 422 1.97 -14.14 14.24
N MET A 423 2.95 -14.73 13.55
CA MET A 423 2.85 -15.03 12.12
C MET A 423 3.00 -16.54 11.91
N VAL A 424 2.08 -17.15 11.18
CA VAL A 424 2.08 -18.60 10.92
C VAL A 424 2.14 -18.88 9.44
N TYR A 425 3.20 -19.54 8.99
CA TYR A 425 3.39 -19.98 7.61
C TYR A 425 3.07 -21.46 7.49
N VAL A 426 2.18 -21.82 6.57
CA VAL A 426 1.77 -23.20 6.34
C VAL A 426 2.32 -23.70 5.00
N TYR A 427 3.07 -24.80 5.03
CA TYR A 427 3.62 -25.46 3.85
C TYR A 427 3.06 -26.87 3.76
N SER A 428 2.03 -27.06 2.94
CA SER A 428 1.38 -28.36 2.73
C SER A 428 1.34 -28.80 1.26
N ARG A 429 2.13 -28.15 0.39
CA ARG A 429 2.21 -28.47 -1.05
C ARG A 429 3.44 -29.31 -1.35
N TRP A 430 3.37 -30.07 -2.43
CA TRP A 430 4.50 -30.84 -2.97
C TRP A 430 5.09 -31.86 -1.98
N GLY A 431 4.24 -32.39 -1.10
CA GLY A 431 4.62 -33.37 -0.07
C GLY A 431 5.30 -32.78 1.15
N ILE A 432 5.58 -31.46 1.17
CA ILE A 432 6.02 -30.77 2.38
C ILE A 432 4.85 -30.74 3.36
N GLY A 433 5.10 -31.06 4.63
CA GLY A 433 4.13 -30.94 5.71
C GLY A 433 4.70 -30.18 6.89
N LEU A 434 4.88 -28.86 6.72
CA LEU A 434 5.54 -27.97 7.68
C LEU A 434 4.64 -26.79 8.07
N VAL A 435 4.76 -26.37 9.32
CA VAL A 435 4.20 -25.11 9.83
C VAL A 435 5.32 -24.36 10.54
N ILE A 436 5.51 -23.08 10.22
CA ILE A 436 6.46 -22.20 10.93
C ILE A 436 5.66 -21.13 11.66
N LYS A 437 5.72 -21.15 12.99
CA LYS A 437 5.06 -20.18 13.86
C LYS A 437 6.10 -19.23 14.44
N ILE A 438 6.02 -17.95 14.09
CA ILE A 438 6.90 -16.88 14.55
C ILE A 438 6.17 -16.08 15.63
N PHE A 439 6.85 -15.85 16.74
CA PHE A 439 6.26 -15.23 17.93
C PHE A 439 6.72 -13.79 18.07
N GLY A 440 5.78 -12.90 18.38
CA GLY A 440 6.05 -11.51 18.77
C GLY A 440 6.30 -11.39 20.27
N ASN A 441 5.73 -12.29 21.06
CA ASN A 441 5.90 -12.35 22.51
C ASN A 441 6.81 -13.54 22.90
N PRO A 442 8.01 -13.29 23.45
CA PRO A 442 8.93 -14.34 23.90
C PRO A 442 8.35 -15.26 24.99
N THR A 443 7.43 -14.75 25.81
CA THR A 443 6.79 -15.52 26.89
C THR A 443 5.86 -16.57 26.32
N THR A 444 5.04 -16.20 25.33
CA THR A 444 4.14 -17.13 24.62
C THR A 444 4.94 -18.21 23.90
N TYR A 445 6.06 -17.85 23.27
CA TYR A 445 7.01 -18.81 22.68
C TYR A 445 7.54 -19.80 23.73
N ALA A 446 8.06 -19.31 24.85
CA ALA A 446 8.64 -20.15 25.89
C ALA A 446 7.61 -21.14 26.47
N ASN A 447 6.38 -20.67 26.69
CA ASN A 447 5.28 -21.51 27.17
C ASN A 447 4.92 -22.62 26.17
N GLU A 448 4.75 -22.27 24.89
CA GLU A 448 4.40 -23.24 23.86
C GLU A 448 5.52 -24.26 23.62
N LEU A 449 6.79 -23.82 23.60
CA LEU A 449 7.95 -24.70 23.51
C LEU A 449 8.00 -25.70 24.68
N LEU A 450 7.80 -25.22 25.91
CA LEU A 450 7.79 -26.07 27.10
C LEU A 450 6.66 -27.12 27.02
N CYS A 451 5.50 -26.76 26.47
CA CYS A 451 4.40 -27.69 26.26
C CYS A 451 4.80 -28.79 25.27
N TYR A 452 5.37 -28.45 24.11
CA TYR A 452 5.84 -29.44 23.14
C TYR A 452 6.90 -30.39 23.73
N GLN A 453 7.82 -29.87 24.56
CA GLN A 453 8.84 -30.68 25.24
C GLN A 453 8.21 -31.65 26.24
N ARG A 454 7.22 -31.22 27.02
CA ARG A 454 6.56 -32.09 28.01
C ARG A 454 5.59 -33.10 27.37
N LEU A 455 4.99 -32.73 26.24
CA LEU A 455 4.04 -33.56 25.49
C LEU A 455 4.71 -34.38 24.38
N GLU A 456 6.00 -34.67 24.48
CA GLU A 456 6.78 -35.40 23.47
C GLU A 456 6.08 -36.68 22.98
N LYS A 457 5.47 -37.45 23.89
CA LYS A 457 4.77 -38.70 23.55
C LYS A 457 3.49 -38.52 22.75
N LEU A 458 2.89 -37.33 22.75
CA LEU A 458 1.69 -37.02 21.96
C LEU A 458 2.03 -36.49 20.57
N GLN A 459 3.29 -36.13 20.31
CA GLN A 459 3.71 -35.57 19.03
C GLN A 459 3.49 -36.57 17.89
N GLY A 460 2.73 -36.15 16.88
CA GLY A 460 2.29 -36.98 15.76
C GLY A 460 1.17 -37.96 16.10
N ALA A 461 0.73 -38.06 17.36
CA ALA A 461 -0.39 -38.91 17.80
C ALA A 461 -1.67 -38.09 18.01
N GLY A 462 -1.56 -36.91 18.64
CA GLY A 462 -2.69 -36.00 18.88
C GLY A 462 -2.30 -34.52 18.88
N ILE A 463 -1.00 -34.20 18.79
CA ILE A 463 -0.46 -32.84 18.64
C ILE A 463 0.61 -32.83 17.53
N PRO A 464 0.98 -31.67 16.95
CA PRO A 464 2.05 -31.59 15.96
C PRO A 464 3.40 -32.09 16.48
N VAL A 465 4.22 -32.59 15.56
CA VAL A 465 5.63 -32.88 15.81
C VAL A 465 6.41 -31.57 15.79
N LEU A 466 7.15 -31.29 16.85
CA LEU A 466 8.13 -30.21 16.90
C LEU A 466 9.42 -30.69 16.22
N TYR A 467 9.65 -30.21 15.00
CA TYR A 467 10.85 -30.55 14.24
C TYR A 467 12.08 -29.76 14.70
N ALA A 468 11.92 -28.46 14.96
CA ALA A 468 13.01 -27.57 15.35
C ALA A 468 12.53 -26.28 16.02
N THR A 469 13.44 -25.60 16.71
CA THR A 469 13.32 -24.21 17.17
C THR A 469 14.23 -23.30 16.36
N GLY A 470 13.91 -22.01 16.31
CA GLY A 470 14.76 -21.03 15.66
C GLY A 470 14.37 -19.58 15.90
N SER A 471 14.90 -18.67 15.08
CA SER A 471 14.55 -17.25 15.09
C SER A 471 14.47 -16.66 13.69
N VAL A 472 13.58 -15.68 13.51
CA VAL A 472 13.44 -14.84 12.31
C VAL A 472 13.75 -13.41 12.73
N GLY A 473 14.95 -12.93 12.38
CA GLY A 473 15.50 -11.73 13.00
C GLY A 473 15.66 -11.93 14.51
N THR A 474 15.01 -11.07 15.31
CA THR A 474 15.00 -11.16 16.79
C THR A 474 13.83 -11.97 17.34
N ARG A 475 12.90 -12.40 16.50
CA ARG A 475 11.67 -13.09 16.92
C ARG A 475 11.89 -14.61 16.96
N PRO A 476 11.58 -15.29 18.07
CA PRO A 476 11.72 -16.75 18.13
C PRO A 476 10.61 -17.43 17.31
N CYS A 477 10.86 -18.65 16.84
CA CYS A 477 9.92 -19.45 16.08
C CYS A 477 9.98 -20.95 16.38
N LEU A 478 8.88 -21.64 16.07
CA LEU A 478 8.75 -23.09 16.11
C LEU A 478 8.52 -23.63 14.69
N VAL A 479 9.19 -24.73 14.36
CA VAL A 479 8.99 -25.49 13.11
C VAL A 479 8.27 -26.78 13.47
N LEU A 480 7.02 -26.90 13.04
CA LEU A 480 6.08 -27.94 13.41
C LEU A 480 5.65 -28.77 12.19
N SER A 481 5.11 -29.96 12.40
CA SER A 481 4.41 -30.69 11.35
C SER A 481 3.09 -30.02 10.97
N TYR A 482 2.73 -30.10 9.69
CA TYR A 482 1.40 -29.75 9.22
C TYR A 482 0.45 -30.95 9.42
N GLU A 483 -0.59 -30.73 10.22
CA GLU A 483 -1.52 -31.80 10.65
C GLU A 483 -2.93 -31.60 10.05
N GLY A 484 -3.06 -30.79 9.00
CA GLY A 484 -4.31 -30.60 8.27
C GLY A 484 -4.91 -29.20 8.36
N GLN A 485 -6.17 -29.08 7.92
CA GLN A 485 -6.88 -27.80 7.89
C GLN A 485 -7.65 -27.57 9.20
N ARG A 486 -7.73 -26.30 9.63
CA ARG A 486 -8.54 -25.92 10.80
C ARG A 486 -10.01 -26.30 10.58
N LEU A 487 -10.68 -26.73 11.64
CA LEU A 487 -12.13 -26.90 11.61
C LEU A 487 -12.81 -25.55 11.38
N ARG A 488 -13.76 -25.51 10.43
CA ARG A 488 -14.58 -24.33 10.13
C ARG A 488 -15.87 -24.27 10.95
N GLN A 489 -16.24 -25.40 11.55
CA GLN A 489 -17.44 -25.59 12.35
C GLN A 489 -17.03 -26.17 13.69
N ASP A 490 -17.93 -26.09 14.66
CA ASP A 490 -17.66 -26.62 15.98
C ASP A 490 -17.46 -28.15 15.93
N PRO A 491 -16.52 -28.71 16.73
CA PRO A 491 -16.31 -30.14 16.77
C PRO A 491 -17.57 -30.86 17.21
N THR A 492 -17.95 -31.92 16.49
CA THR A 492 -19.05 -32.81 16.85
C THR A 492 -18.76 -33.54 18.17
N GLU A 493 -19.76 -34.17 18.77
CA GLU A 493 -19.52 -35.02 19.96
C GLU A 493 -18.53 -36.16 19.66
N GLU A 494 -18.57 -36.73 18.45
CA GLU A 494 -17.62 -37.74 17.99
C GLU A 494 -16.20 -37.18 17.84
N ASP A 495 -16.06 -35.96 17.29
CA ASP A 495 -14.78 -35.27 17.20
C ASP A 495 -14.17 -35.02 18.60
N ARG A 496 -15.01 -34.59 19.56
CA ARG A 496 -14.60 -34.37 20.95
C ARG A 496 -14.18 -35.68 21.61
N ALA A 497 -14.95 -36.75 21.44
CA ALA A 497 -14.60 -38.08 21.95
C ALA A 497 -13.27 -38.59 21.38
N THR A 498 -12.96 -38.25 20.13
CA THR A 498 -11.67 -38.60 19.49
C THR A 498 -10.49 -37.84 20.11
N LEU A 499 -10.71 -36.61 20.58
CA LEU A 499 -9.68 -35.77 21.21
C LEU A 499 -9.55 -36.01 22.72
N GLU A 500 -10.56 -36.58 23.37
CA GLU A 500 -10.59 -36.83 24.82
C GLU A 500 -9.36 -37.61 25.33
N PRO A 501 -8.86 -38.68 24.67
CA PRO A 501 -7.65 -39.37 25.12
C PRO A 501 -6.40 -38.48 25.11
N VAL A 502 -6.31 -37.55 24.15
CA VAL A 502 -5.19 -36.59 24.03
C VAL A 502 -5.24 -35.60 25.19
N ILE A 503 -6.41 -35.03 25.45
CA ILE A 503 -6.65 -34.06 26.53
C ILE A 503 -6.43 -34.72 27.89
N TYR A 504 -6.98 -35.91 28.09
CA TYR A 504 -6.77 -36.70 29.31
C TYR A 504 -5.27 -36.92 29.58
N TYR A 505 -4.49 -37.26 28.54
CA TYR A 505 -3.05 -37.44 28.69
C TYR A 505 -2.33 -36.12 29.03
N MET A 506 -2.74 -34.99 28.46
CA MET A 506 -2.23 -33.67 28.87
C MET A 506 -2.48 -33.42 30.36
N HIS A 507 -3.68 -33.74 30.86
CA HIS A 507 -4.03 -33.61 32.28
C HIS A 507 -3.21 -34.52 33.19
N GLN A 508 -2.91 -35.76 32.77
CA GLN A 508 -2.01 -36.65 33.52
C GLN A 508 -0.61 -36.03 33.69
N LEU A 509 -0.15 -35.27 32.70
CA LEU A 509 1.10 -34.52 32.75
C LEU A 509 0.97 -33.15 33.44
N LYS A 510 -0.17 -32.87 34.07
CA LYS A 510 -0.48 -31.59 34.74
C LYS A 510 -0.43 -30.39 33.79
N ILE A 511 -0.82 -30.58 32.53
CA ILE A 511 -0.90 -29.54 31.50
C ILE A 511 -2.36 -29.38 31.09
N HIS A 512 -2.86 -28.15 31.08
CA HIS A 512 -4.19 -27.81 30.59
C HIS A 512 -4.05 -26.87 29.38
N HIS A 513 -4.87 -27.07 28.33
CA HIS A 513 -4.73 -26.34 27.06
C HIS A 513 -5.15 -24.87 27.17
N HIS A 514 -6.19 -24.57 27.97
CA HIS A 514 -6.81 -23.25 28.21
C HIS A 514 -7.44 -22.53 27.00
N ASP A 515 -7.32 -23.07 25.78
CA ASP A 515 -7.92 -22.50 24.57
C ASP A 515 -8.47 -23.61 23.65
N LEU A 516 -9.26 -24.52 24.20
CA LEU A 516 -9.96 -25.53 23.41
C LEU A 516 -11.06 -24.86 22.59
N HIS A 517 -10.79 -24.71 21.30
CA HIS A 517 -11.63 -23.99 20.35
C HIS A 517 -11.50 -24.64 18.97
N PRO A 518 -12.55 -24.64 18.12
CA PRO A 518 -12.52 -25.25 16.78
C PRO A 518 -11.32 -24.81 15.93
N ARG A 519 -10.94 -23.53 16.01
CA ARG A 519 -9.77 -22.95 15.32
C ARG A 519 -8.42 -23.57 15.71
N ASN A 520 -8.35 -24.17 16.91
CA ASN A 520 -7.18 -24.84 17.47
C ASN A 520 -7.26 -26.37 17.31
N VAL A 521 -8.20 -26.84 16.48
CA VAL A 521 -8.29 -28.23 16.04
C VAL A 521 -8.09 -28.26 14.53
N VAL A 522 -7.18 -29.12 14.08
CA VAL A 522 -6.97 -29.37 12.65
C VAL A 522 -7.34 -30.80 12.28
N ARG A 523 -7.85 -30.97 11.06
CA ARG A 523 -8.21 -32.26 10.48
C ARG A 523 -7.38 -32.51 9.22
N ASN A 524 -6.65 -33.63 9.19
CA ASN A 524 -5.88 -34.03 8.03
C ASN A 524 -6.75 -34.75 6.97
N GLY A 525 -6.13 -35.15 5.85
CA GLY A 525 -6.84 -35.85 4.75
C GLY A 525 -7.39 -37.22 5.13
N ASP A 526 -6.84 -37.85 6.18
CA ASP A 526 -7.31 -39.14 6.71
C ASP A 526 -8.44 -38.98 7.75
N GLY A 527 -8.88 -37.74 8.00
CA GLY A 527 -9.91 -37.42 8.98
C GLY A 527 -9.43 -37.33 10.43
N LYS A 528 -8.12 -37.54 10.69
CA LYS A 528 -7.53 -37.47 12.03
C LYS A 528 -7.53 -36.04 12.56
N LEU A 529 -7.97 -35.89 13.80
CA LEU A 529 -7.95 -34.63 14.54
C LEU A 529 -6.68 -34.46 15.34
N THR A 530 -6.18 -33.22 15.37
CA THR A 530 -4.97 -32.83 16.11
C THR A 530 -5.19 -31.48 16.79
N LEU A 531 -4.78 -31.37 18.06
CA LEU A 531 -4.78 -30.11 18.82
C LEU A 531 -3.53 -29.28 18.49
N ILE A 532 -3.72 -27.98 18.26
CA ILE A 532 -2.65 -27.02 17.95
C ILE A 532 -2.73 -25.81 18.86
N ASP A 533 -1.68 -24.99 18.86
CA ASP A 533 -1.61 -23.70 19.56
C ASP A 533 -1.61 -23.80 21.10
N PHE A 534 -0.45 -24.11 21.66
CA PHE A 534 -0.25 -24.23 23.11
C PHE A 534 0.23 -22.92 23.77
N GLY A 535 0.07 -21.77 23.10
CA GLY A 535 0.56 -20.47 23.60
C GLY A 535 -0.05 -20.06 24.96
N PHE A 536 -1.29 -20.49 25.23
CA PHE A 536 -2.00 -20.26 26.50
C PHE A 536 -1.99 -21.46 27.44
N SER A 537 -1.33 -22.55 27.07
CA SER A 537 -1.29 -23.75 27.90
C SER A 537 -0.54 -23.49 29.21
N GLY A 538 -0.97 -24.16 30.27
CA GLY A 538 -0.53 -23.87 31.62
C GLY A 538 -0.68 -25.05 32.56
N PRO A 539 -0.22 -24.92 33.82
CA PRO A 539 -0.36 -25.96 34.82
C PRO A 539 -1.83 -26.19 35.15
N CYS A 540 -2.26 -27.46 35.16
CA CYS A 540 -3.58 -27.83 35.64
C CYS A 540 -3.61 -27.69 37.18
N THR A 541 -4.13 -26.54 37.64
CA THR A 541 -4.09 -26.10 39.05
C THR A 541 -5.43 -26.21 39.77
N ARG A 542 -6.53 -26.51 39.07
CA ARG A 542 -7.86 -26.69 39.67
C ARG A 542 -8.11 -28.15 40.02
N GLY A 543 -8.76 -28.38 41.18
CA GLY A 543 -9.24 -29.70 41.60
C GLY A 543 -10.25 -30.32 40.63
N ASP A 544 -10.93 -29.47 39.85
CA ASP A 544 -11.75 -29.81 38.69
C ASP A 544 -11.23 -29.04 37.46
N CYS A 545 -10.26 -29.62 36.75
CA CYS A 545 -9.81 -29.16 35.43
C CYS A 545 -10.87 -29.58 34.39
N HIS A 546 -12.00 -28.88 34.35
CA HIS A 546 -13.02 -29.12 33.32
C HIS A 546 -12.62 -28.46 32.00
N ASP A 547 -12.60 -29.28 30.94
CA ASP A 547 -12.39 -28.82 29.57
C ASP A 547 -13.64 -28.13 29.05
N GLU A 548 -13.66 -26.80 29.11
CA GLU A 548 -14.70 -26.01 28.46
C GLU A 548 -14.33 -25.73 27.01
N TRP A 549 -15.02 -26.40 26.08
CA TRP A 549 -14.99 -26.05 24.67
C TRP A 549 -15.67 -24.69 24.49
N ARG A 550 -14.89 -23.69 24.09
CA ARG A 550 -15.44 -22.39 23.72
C ARG A 550 -16.10 -22.52 22.35
N LEU A 551 -17.40 -22.23 22.29
CA LEU A 551 -18.15 -22.14 21.04
C LEU A 551 -17.78 -20.84 20.30
N ASN A 552 -17.93 -20.84 18.98
CA ASN A 552 -17.75 -19.63 18.18
C ASN A 552 -18.88 -18.62 18.45
N ASP A 553 -18.74 -17.79 19.48
CA ASP A 553 -19.66 -16.67 19.74
C ASP A 553 -19.32 -15.39 18.93
N TRP A 554 -18.34 -15.47 18.02
CA TRP A 554 -17.81 -14.33 17.27
C TRP A 554 -17.73 -14.61 15.77
N TYR A 555 -18.88 -14.59 15.11
CA TYR A 555 -19.00 -14.28 13.68
C TYR A 555 -20.21 -13.38 13.44
#